data_AF-A0A1L5KYZ5-F1
#
_entry.id   AF-A0A1L5KYZ5-F1
#
_cell.length_a   1.000
_cell.length_b   1.000
_cell.length_c   1.000
_cell.angle_alpha   90.00
_cell.angle_beta   90.00
_cell.angle_gamma   90.00
#
_symmetry.space_group_name_H-M   'P 1'
#
loop_
_entity.id
_entity.type
_entity.pdbx_description
1 polymer ?
#
loop_
_entity_poly.entity_id
_entity_poly.type
_entity_poly.pdbx_seq_one_letter_code
_entity_poly.pdbx_strand_id
1 'polypeptide(L)'
;MAQLPGVDSYMVRQNATADLVGANVAKVPGGDDYDATQEQQFGNAANVMGTNDSSKLNVFTSRTLGMAEGRHLKASDKYTSMIHEDLAKANGLKVGDTLTLKANAYDADNESHSTATVKTTIVGIFKGDSARKVSSRAELTANTIYTDLDTTRDLYQYKDGKEIYQDATFVLSKGVDVEKTMDAAKKLPVDWNNYQITRNDQYSSSMLHAARGVRSMMRGALIGVTVSAVLVLSLMLLL
;
A
#
# COMPACT_ATOMS: atom_id res chain seq x y z
N MET A 1 -3.70 -21.25 1.87
CA MET A 1 -4.16 -20.56 0.65
C MET A 1 -3.13 -20.52 -0.46
N ALA A 2 -1.86 -20.18 -0.20
CA ALA A 2 -0.82 -20.11 -1.25
C ALA A 2 -0.60 -21.42 -2.04
N GLN A 3 -0.96 -22.57 -1.47
CA GLN A 3 -0.86 -23.89 -2.10
C GLN A 3 -2.13 -24.30 -2.86
N LEU A 4 -3.17 -23.45 -2.92
CA LEU A 4 -4.38 -23.78 -3.67
C LEU A 4 -4.07 -23.83 -5.18
N PRO A 5 -4.60 -24.82 -5.92
CA PRO A 5 -4.43 -24.89 -7.37
C PRO A 5 -4.88 -23.60 -8.04
N GLY A 6 -4.05 -23.08 -8.95
CA GLY A 6 -4.34 -21.86 -9.70
C GLY A 6 -3.94 -20.56 -9.01
N VAL A 7 -3.39 -20.60 -7.80
CA VAL A 7 -2.68 -19.45 -7.20
C VAL A 7 -1.28 -19.38 -7.80
N ASP A 8 -0.97 -18.26 -8.45
CA ASP A 8 0.31 -17.98 -9.09
C ASP A 8 1.31 -17.37 -8.10
N SER A 9 0.85 -16.38 -7.34
CA SER A 9 1.66 -15.75 -6.31
C SER A 9 0.79 -15.15 -5.21
N TYR A 10 1.44 -14.74 -4.12
CA TYR A 10 0.75 -14.12 -3.01
C TYR A 10 1.59 -12.99 -2.42
N MET A 11 0.89 -12.09 -1.74
CA MET A 11 1.45 -11.00 -0.96
C MET A 11 0.80 -11.03 0.42
N VAL A 12 1.58 -10.80 1.47
CA VAL A 12 1.08 -10.67 2.84
C VAL A 12 1.53 -9.35 3.42
N ARG A 13 0.74 -8.79 4.32
CA ARG A 13 1.06 -7.54 5.01
C ARG A 13 0.98 -7.70 6.52
N GLN A 14 1.95 -7.12 7.21
CA GLN A 14 1.96 -6.95 8.66
C GLN A 14 2.08 -5.47 8.96
N ASN A 15 1.43 -5.02 10.02
CA ASN A 15 1.60 -3.65 10.50
C ASN A 15 2.35 -3.65 11.82
N ALA A 16 3.08 -2.57 12.00
CA ALA A 16 3.66 -2.16 13.25
C ALA A 16 3.70 -0.63 13.29
N THR A 17 3.89 -0.09 14.48
CA THR A 17 4.16 1.29 14.77
C THR A 17 5.53 1.35 15.43
N ALA A 18 6.42 2.16 14.88
CA ALA A 18 7.77 2.28 15.39
C ALA A 18 8.20 3.74 15.47
N ASP A 19 8.84 4.09 16.58
CA ASP A 19 9.52 5.36 16.72
C ASP A 19 10.81 5.37 15.88
N LEU A 20 11.04 6.48 15.20
CA LEU A 20 12.32 6.70 14.52
C LEU A 20 13.40 7.06 15.54
N VAL A 21 14.55 6.36 15.48
CA VAL A 21 15.71 6.66 16.31
C VAL A 21 16.78 7.33 15.46
N GLY A 22 17.11 8.58 15.77
CA GLY A 22 18.07 9.39 15.00
C GLY A 22 17.50 9.99 13.71
N ALA A 23 16.19 9.88 13.51
CA ALA A 23 15.43 10.53 12.44
C ALA A 23 14.09 11.03 13.00
N ASN A 24 13.45 11.95 12.29
CA ASN A 24 12.20 12.57 12.67
C ASN A 24 11.11 12.32 11.63
N VAL A 25 9.91 12.01 12.09
CA VAL A 25 8.72 11.97 11.24
C VAL A 25 8.34 13.38 10.77
N ALA A 26 7.66 13.46 9.63
CA ALA A 26 7.05 14.70 9.17
C ALA A 26 5.89 15.11 10.09
N LYS A 27 5.71 16.41 10.32
CA LYS A 27 4.55 16.97 11.03
C LYS A 27 3.53 17.51 10.04
N VAL A 28 2.26 17.54 10.43
CA VAL A 28 1.22 18.23 9.65
C VAL A 28 1.49 19.74 9.66
N PRO A 29 1.39 20.45 8.53
CA PRO A 29 1.50 21.91 8.51
C PRO A 29 0.49 22.56 9.47
N GLY A 30 0.99 23.37 10.41
CA GLY A 30 0.17 24.00 11.45
C GLY A 30 0.37 23.41 12.85
N GLY A 31 0.90 22.19 12.99
CA GLY A 31 1.52 21.68 14.22
C GLY A 31 0.59 21.27 15.38
N ASP A 32 -0.70 21.54 15.32
CA ASP A 32 -1.68 21.19 16.37
C ASP A 32 -2.32 19.81 16.14
N ASP A 33 -1.57 18.86 15.58
CA ASP A 33 -2.10 17.56 15.17
C ASP A 33 -2.20 16.52 16.29
N TYR A 34 -1.44 16.71 17.37
CA TYR A 34 -1.43 15.84 18.56
C TYR A 34 -1.54 16.64 19.86
N ASP A 35 -2.26 16.09 20.85
CA ASP A 35 -2.24 16.56 22.23
C ASP A 35 -0.93 16.16 22.95
N ALA A 36 -0.75 16.61 24.20
CA ALA A 36 0.47 16.33 24.96
C ALA A 36 0.75 14.83 25.19
N THR A 37 -0.31 14.03 25.36
CA THR A 37 -0.18 12.57 25.55
C THR A 37 0.20 11.91 24.23
N GLN A 38 -0.46 12.29 23.15
CA GLN A 38 -0.15 11.80 21.81
C GLN A 38 1.26 12.19 21.36
N GLU A 39 1.71 13.41 21.65
CA GLU A 39 3.09 13.82 21.32
C GLU A 39 4.11 13.03 22.16
N GLN A 40 3.82 12.74 23.44
CA GLN A 40 4.69 11.91 24.27
C GLN A 40 4.76 10.46 23.79
N GLN A 41 3.62 9.89 23.40
CA GLN A 41 3.52 8.47 23.06
C GLN A 41 3.85 8.18 21.59
N PHE A 42 3.51 9.09 20.67
CA PHE A 42 3.56 8.87 19.23
C PHE A 42 4.20 10.03 18.45
N GLY A 43 4.78 11.03 19.13
CA GLY A 43 5.31 12.24 18.48
C GLY A 43 6.36 11.97 17.40
N ASN A 44 7.09 10.85 17.52
CA ASN A 44 8.05 10.40 16.51
C ASN A 44 7.75 9.01 15.93
N ALA A 45 6.50 8.55 16.05
CA ALA A 45 6.06 7.25 15.57
C ALA A 45 5.71 7.29 14.08
N ALA A 46 6.19 6.29 13.35
CA ALA A 46 5.91 6.04 11.94
C ALA A 46 5.08 4.76 11.78
N ASN A 47 4.28 4.71 10.71
CA ASN A 47 3.60 3.47 10.31
C ASN A 47 4.60 2.58 9.59
N VAL A 48 4.74 1.35 10.07
CA VAL A 48 5.62 0.34 9.48
C VAL A 48 4.77 -0.77 8.87
N MET A 49 4.93 -1.00 7.58
CA MET A 49 4.21 -2.02 6.83
C MET A 49 5.17 -3.09 6.31
N GLY A 50 5.19 -4.24 6.97
CA GLY A 50 5.91 -5.43 6.56
C GLY A 50 5.25 -6.09 5.36
N THR A 51 6.01 -6.43 4.32
CA THR A 51 5.51 -7.17 3.15
C THR A 51 6.60 -8.06 2.55
N ASN A 52 6.20 -9.15 1.89
CA ASN A 52 7.11 -10.00 1.12
C ASN A 52 7.40 -9.45 -0.29
N ASP A 53 6.61 -8.54 -0.84
CA ASP A 53 6.88 -7.92 -2.14
C ASP A 53 6.15 -6.58 -2.26
N SER A 54 6.89 -5.47 -2.15
CA SER A 54 6.27 -4.15 -2.18
C SER A 54 5.82 -3.74 -3.59
N SER A 55 6.35 -4.35 -4.66
CA SER A 55 5.96 -4.00 -6.03
C SER A 55 4.52 -4.42 -6.37
N LYS A 56 3.97 -5.36 -5.59
CA LYS A 56 2.62 -5.92 -5.76
C LYS A 56 1.56 -5.18 -4.95
N LEU A 57 1.93 -4.28 -4.04
CA LEU A 57 0.96 -3.53 -3.25
C LEU A 57 0.09 -2.66 -4.17
N ASN A 58 -1.21 -2.59 -3.88
CA ASN A 58 -2.17 -1.84 -4.67
C ASN A 58 -1.72 -0.38 -4.90
N VAL A 59 -1.14 0.27 -3.89
CA VAL A 59 -0.65 1.65 -3.98
C VAL A 59 0.44 1.85 -5.04
N PHE A 60 1.26 0.83 -5.31
CA PHE A 60 2.31 0.87 -6.34
C PHE A 60 1.80 0.39 -7.70
N THR A 61 0.95 -0.64 -7.72
CA THR A 61 0.37 -1.16 -8.98
C THR A 61 -0.64 -0.20 -9.61
N SER A 62 -1.37 0.57 -8.79
CA SER A 62 -2.26 1.66 -9.23
C SER A 62 -1.51 2.92 -9.66
N ARG A 63 -0.20 3.00 -9.38
CA ARG A 63 0.66 4.19 -9.54
C ARG A 63 0.23 5.38 -8.68
N THR A 64 -0.48 5.14 -7.59
CA THR A 64 -0.70 6.16 -6.55
C THR A 64 0.64 6.56 -5.92
N LEU A 65 1.48 5.55 -5.63
CA LEU A 65 2.89 5.72 -5.26
C LEU A 65 3.78 5.18 -6.38
N GLY A 66 4.98 5.74 -6.49
CA GLY A 66 6.01 5.30 -7.43
C GLY A 66 7.39 5.30 -6.81
N MET A 67 8.36 4.69 -7.48
CA MET A 67 9.76 4.75 -7.05
C MET A 67 10.40 6.08 -7.47
N ALA A 68 11.13 6.69 -6.54
CA ALA A 68 12.03 7.81 -6.81
C ALA A 68 13.47 7.32 -7.02
N GLU A 69 13.93 6.41 -6.15
CA GLU A 69 15.29 5.86 -6.20
C GLU A 69 15.31 4.41 -5.66
N GLY A 70 16.30 3.62 -6.08
CA GLY A 70 16.51 2.27 -5.60
C GLY A 70 15.49 1.26 -6.15
N ARG A 71 15.02 0.36 -5.30
CA ARG A 71 14.19 -0.78 -5.70
C ARG A 71 13.08 -1.11 -4.69
N HIS A 72 12.11 -1.89 -5.15
CA HIS A 72 11.13 -2.53 -4.29
C HIS A 72 11.75 -3.61 -3.39
N LEU A 73 11.05 -3.89 -2.30
CA LEU A 73 11.30 -5.01 -1.40
C LEU A 73 10.91 -6.32 -2.08
N LYS A 74 11.67 -7.38 -1.82
CA LYS A 74 11.48 -8.74 -2.33
C LYS A 74 11.45 -9.73 -1.18
N ALA A 75 10.90 -10.91 -1.42
CA ALA A 75 10.70 -11.92 -0.38
C ALA A 75 12.00 -12.44 0.24
N SER A 76 13.13 -12.28 -0.46
CA SER A 76 14.46 -12.64 0.01
C SER A 76 15.13 -11.56 0.86
N ASP A 77 14.60 -10.34 0.87
CA ASP A 77 15.17 -9.25 1.66
C ASP A 77 14.90 -9.48 3.15
N LYS A 78 15.86 -9.07 3.98
CA LYS A 78 15.79 -9.14 5.44
C LYS A 78 16.37 -7.87 6.02
N TYR A 79 15.70 -7.28 7.00
CA TYR A 79 16.12 -6.03 7.63
C TYR A 79 16.37 -4.91 6.62
N THR A 80 15.41 -4.71 5.72
CA THR A 80 15.45 -3.66 4.70
C THR A 80 14.18 -2.82 4.75
N SER A 81 14.30 -1.57 4.31
CA SER A 81 13.16 -0.66 4.26
C SER A 81 13.10 0.15 2.98
N MET A 82 11.90 0.64 2.70
CA MET A 82 11.66 1.74 1.78
C MET A 82 11.00 2.89 2.52
N ILE A 83 11.46 4.11 2.24
CA ILE A 83 10.96 5.34 2.88
C ILE A 83 10.42 6.33 1.84
N HIS A 84 9.55 7.23 2.28
CA HIS A 84 9.05 8.30 1.43
C HIS A 84 10.13 9.35 1.17
N GLU A 85 10.10 9.99 0.00
CA GLU A 85 11.09 11.00 -0.41
C GLU A 85 11.15 12.20 0.54
N ASP A 86 10.03 12.59 1.14
CA ASP A 86 10.01 13.72 2.07
C ASP A 86 10.65 13.36 3.42
N LEU A 87 10.42 12.14 3.91
CA LEU A 87 11.12 11.64 5.10
C LEU A 87 12.63 11.56 4.84
N ALA A 88 13.01 11.07 3.65
CA ALA A 88 14.40 10.98 3.23
C ALA A 88 15.08 12.36 3.21
N LYS A 89 14.46 13.33 2.53
CA LYS A 89 14.96 14.71 2.43
C LYS A 89 15.07 15.39 3.80
N ALA A 90 14.02 15.28 4.62
CA ALA A 90 13.99 15.92 5.94
C ALA A 90 15.07 15.40 6.90
N ASN A 91 15.50 14.15 6.71
CA ASN A 91 16.49 13.50 7.57
C ASN A 91 17.86 13.30 6.89
N GLY A 92 18.04 13.76 5.65
CA GLY A 92 19.28 13.57 4.89
C GLY A 92 19.60 12.09 4.57
N LEU A 93 18.59 11.23 4.52
CA LEU A 93 18.73 9.80 4.25
C LEU A 93 18.73 9.50 2.75
N LYS A 94 19.51 8.51 2.33
CA LYS A 94 19.59 8.01 0.95
C LYS A 94 19.54 6.47 0.91
N VAL A 95 19.36 5.91 -0.27
CA VAL A 95 19.50 4.47 -0.47
C VAL A 95 20.88 4.00 -0.01
N GLY A 96 20.91 2.90 0.74
CA GLY A 96 22.10 2.36 1.40
C GLY A 96 22.32 2.82 2.84
N ASP A 97 21.66 3.90 3.29
CA ASP A 97 21.74 4.33 4.69
C ASP A 97 20.94 3.39 5.62
N THR A 98 21.22 3.49 6.91
CA THR A 98 20.52 2.72 7.95
C THR A 98 19.40 3.56 8.56
N LEU A 99 18.20 3.00 8.62
CA LEU A 99 17.08 3.51 9.41
C LEU A 99 16.95 2.67 10.68
N THR A 100 16.80 3.32 11.84
CA THR A 100 16.62 2.61 13.11
C THR A 100 15.18 2.77 13.57
N LEU A 101 14.48 1.65 13.71
CA LEU A 101 13.08 1.55 14.11
C LEU A 101 13.01 0.98 15.51
N LYS A 102 12.30 1.64 16.42
CA LYS A 102 12.04 1.13 17.76
C LYS A 102 10.55 0.88 17.93
N ALA A 103 10.16 -0.33 18.29
CA ALA A 103 8.76 -0.66 18.51
C ALA A 103 8.13 0.26 19.56
N ASN A 104 6.94 0.77 19.24
CA ASN A 104 6.22 1.67 20.11
C ASN A 104 5.33 0.84 21.07
N ALA A 105 5.61 0.90 22.37
CA ALA A 105 4.91 0.09 23.37
C ALA A 105 3.46 0.57 23.66
N TYR A 106 3.09 1.75 23.16
CA TYR A 106 1.74 2.32 23.30
C TYR A 106 0.82 1.94 22.15
N ASP A 107 1.34 1.34 21.07
CA ASP A 107 0.48 0.81 20.03
C ASP A 107 -0.36 -0.36 20.55
N ALA A 108 -1.66 -0.33 20.24
CA ALA A 108 -2.61 -1.33 20.71
C ALA A 108 -2.39 -2.70 20.07
N ASP A 109 -1.87 -2.72 18.83
CA ASP A 109 -1.56 -3.97 18.11
C ASP A 109 -0.21 -4.59 18.57
N ASN A 110 0.59 -3.85 19.34
CA ASN A 110 1.81 -4.37 19.98
C ASN A 110 1.46 -5.14 21.27
N GLU A 111 0.84 -6.32 21.11
CA GLU A 111 0.38 -7.17 22.22
C GLU A 111 1.50 -7.57 23.21
N SER A 112 2.76 -7.56 22.76
CA SER A 112 3.92 -7.87 23.59
C SER A 112 4.46 -6.66 24.36
N HIS A 113 3.93 -5.46 24.12
CA HIS A 113 4.49 -4.18 24.55
C HIS A 113 5.99 -4.07 24.27
N SER A 114 6.42 -4.63 23.14
CA SER A 114 7.82 -4.65 22.75
C SER A 114 8.38 -3.24 22.62
N THR A 115 9.61 -3.06 23.09
CA THR A 115 10.44 -1.88 22.85
C THR A 115 11.67 -2.23 22.03
N ALA A 116 11.61 -3.33 21.27
CA ALA A 116 12.72 -3.82 20.47
C ALA A 116 13.16 -2.77 19.44
N THR A 117 14.46 -2.74 19.17
CA THR A 117 15.04 -1.83 18.18
C THR A 117 15.61 -2.66 17.05
N VAL A 118 15.15 -2.40 15.83
CA VAL A 118 15.59 -3.06 14.60
C VAL A 118 16.21 -2.02 13.69
N LYS A 119 17.37 -2.35 13.10
CA LYS A 119 18.04 -1.52 12.11
C LYS A 119 17.76 -2.10 10.73
N THR A 120 17.35 -1.25 9.80
CA THR A 120 17.11 -1.65 8.41
C THR A 120 17.98 -0.87 7.45
N THR A 121 18.40 -1.51 6.35
CA THR A 121 19.04 -0.81 5.24
C THR A 121 17.98 -0.27 4.28
N ILE A 122 18.05 1.02 3.95
CA ILE A 122 17.12 1.63 2.98
C ILE A 122 17.48 1.14 1.58
N VAL A 123 16.61 0.35 0.96
CA VAL A 123 16.81 -0.19 -0.39
C VAL A 123 16.06 0.57 -1.47
N GLY A 124 15.13 1.45 -1.07
CA GLY A 124 14.35 2.25 -2.00
C GLY A 124 13.76 3.50 -1.35
N ILE A 125 13.60 4.52 -2.18
CA ILE A 125 12.87 5.75 -1.83
C ILE A 125 11.67 5.83 -2.75
N PHE A 126 10.48 5.92 -2.18
CA PHE A 126 9.24 6.06 -2.93
C PHE A 126 8.71 7.49 -2.86
N LYS A 127 7.81 7.83 -3.78
CA LYS A 127 7.22 9.15 -3.95
C LYS A 127 5.73 9.05 -4.26
N GLY A 128 5.09 10.21 -4.20
CA GLY A 128 3.65 10.35 -4.41
C GLY A 128 2.92 10.46 -3.08
N ASP A 129 1.77 11.09 -3.11
CA ASP A 129 0.98 11.33 -1.91
C ASP A 129 -0.48 10.94 -2.16
N SER A 130 -1.19 10.64 -1.07
CA SER A 130 -2.64 10.62 -1.12
C SER A 130 -3.12 12.06 -1.28
N ALA A 131 -3.98 12.34 -2.27
CA ALA A 131 -4.53 13.69 -2.49
C ALA A 131 -5.50 14.14 -1.36
N ARG A 132 -5.51 13.45 -0.22
CA ARG A 132 -6.45 13.64 0.88
C ARG A 132 -5.82 14.57 1.92
N LYS A 133 -6.60 15.53 2.42
CA LYS A 133 -6.24 16.27 3.63
C LYS A 133 -6.17 15.31 4.81
N VAL A 134 -5.01 15.26 5.46
CA VAL A 134 -4.77 14.45 6.65
C VAL A 134 -5.12 15.24 7.91
N SER A 135 -5.63 14.54 8.92
CA SER A 135 -5.96 15.15 10.21
C SER A 135 -4.84 15.04 11.25
N SER A 136 -3.99 14.03 11.09
CA SER A 136 -2.85 13.75 11.97
C SER A 136 -1.61 13.33 11.21
N ARG A 137 -0.41 13.49 11.79
CA ARG A 137 0.83 13.02 11.15
C ARG A 137 0.90 11.51 10.95
N ALA A 138 0.14 10.72 11.71
CA ALA A 138 0.00 9.28 11.46
C ALA A 138 -0.68 8.97 10.13
N GLU A 139 -1.44 9.90 9.54
CA GLU A 139 -2.05 9.69 8.22
C GLU A 139 -1.13 10.12 7.06
N LEU A 140 0.00 10.76 7.35
CA LEU A 140 0.92 11.21 6.31
C LEU A 140 1.58 10.03 5.61
N THR A 141 1.45 9.99 4.28
CA THR A 141 2.21 9.07 3.42
C THR A 141 3.71 9.19 3.67
N ALA A 142 4.19 10.40 3.98
CA ALA A 142 5.56 10.69 4.35
C ALA A 142 6.07 9.89 5.56
N ASN A 143 5.17 9.52 6.48
CA ASN A 143 5.49 8.77 7.70
C ASN A 143 5.20 7.27 7.58
N THR A 144 4.98 6.79 6.35
CA THR A 144 4.83 5.35 6.08
C THR A 144 6.16 4.75 5.62
N ILE A 145 6.54 3.65 6.25
CA ILE A 145 7.77 2.90 5.98
C ILE A 145 7.35 1.50 5.58
N TYR A 146 7.79 1.06 4.40
CA TYR A 146 7.62 -0.34 4.01
C TYR A 146 8.86 -1.11 4.42
N THR A 147 8.70 -2.33 4.93
CA THR A 147 9.81 -3.19 5.34
C THR A 147 9.53 -4.66 5.00
N ASP A 148 10.52 -5.52 5.18
CA ASP A 148 10.34 -6.97 5.12
C ASP A 148 9.63 -7.50 6.37
N LEU A 149 9.09 -8.72 6.27
CA LEU A 149 8.32 -9.32 7.36
C LEU A 149 9.19 -9.66 8.59
N ASP A 150 10.49 -9.91 8.41
CA ASP A 150 11.35 -10.23 9.56
C ASP A 150 11.54 -8.99 10.45
N THR A 151 11.63 -7.81 9.86
CA THR A 151 11.65 -6.54 10.62
C THR A 151 10.39 -6.35 11.48
N THR A 152 9.18 -6.55 10.93
CA THR A 152 7.94 -6.39 11.72
C THR A 152 7.81 -7.45 12.81
N ARG A 153 8.23 -8.69 12.53
CA ARG A 153 8.28 -9.76 13.53
C ARG A 153 9.18 -9.42 14.71
N ASP A 154 10.37 -8.91 14.43
CA ASP A 154 11.34 -8.57 15.47
C ASP A 154 10.94 -7.30 16.22
N LEU A 155 10.33 -6.32 15.56
CA LEU A 155 9.78 -5.14 16.23
C LEU A 155 8.73 -5.57 17.28
N TYR A 156 7.74 -6.38 16.90
CA TYR A 156 6.65 -6.74 17.81
C TYR A 156 6.92 -8.01 18.62
N GLN A 157 8.10 -8.62 18.45
CA GLN A 157 8.51 -9.86 19.12
C GLN A 157 7.42 -10.94 19.00
N TYR A 158 6.88 -11.11 17.79
CA TYR A 158 5.86 -12.13 17.54
C TYR A 158 6.41 -13.51 17.91
N LYS A 159 5.59 -14.30 18.61
CA LYS A 159 5.89 -15.71 18.86
C LYS A 159 5.68 -16.50 17.57
N ASP A 160 6.49 -17.55 17.38
CA ASP A 160 6.36 -18.44 16.22
C ASP A 160 4.91 -18.92 16.04
N GLY A 161 4.39 -18.73 14.83
CA GLY A 161 3.02 -19.12 14.46
C GLY A 161 1.91 -18.24 15.07
N LYS A 162 2.24 -17.14 15.75
CA LYS A 162 1.28 -16.18 16.33
C LYS A 162 1.42 -14.76 15.76
N GLU A 163 2.08 -14.65 14.62
CA GLU A 163 2.19 -13.37 13.92
C GLU A 163 0.83 -12.92 13.37
N ILE A 164 0.54 -11.63 13.51
CA ILE A 164 -0.71 -11.05 13.05
C ILE A 164 -0.47 -10.44 11.67
N TYR A 165 -1.20 -10.96 10.68
CA TYR A 165 -1.25 -10.39 9.35
C TYR A 165 -2.46 -9.48 9.21
N GLN A 166 -2.25 -8.29 8.65
CA GLN A 166 -3.35 -7.38 8.31
C GLN A 166 -4.21 -7.97 7.19
N ASP A 167 -3.57 -8.45 6.12
CA ASP A 167 -4.22 -9.12 5.01
C ASP A 167 -3.24 -9.96 4.19
N ALA A 168 -3.83 -10.81 3.34
CA ALA A 168 -3.13 -11.57 2.33
C ALA A 168 -3.87 -11.43 0.99
N THR A 169 -3.13 -11.06 -0.05
CA THR A 169 -3.62 -10.97 -1.43
C THR A 169 -3.06 -12.13 -2.24
N PHE A 170 -3.93 -12.88 -2.90
CA PHE A 170 -3.55 -14.01 -3.77
C PHE A 170 -3.83 -13.65 -5.23
N VAL A 171 -2.82 -13.81 -6.07
CA VAL A 171 -2.91 -13.60 -7.52
C VAL A 171 -3.16 -14.94 -8.18
N LEU A 172 -4.23 -15.04 -8.97
CA LEU A 172 -4.56 -16.27 -9.68
C LEU A 172 -3.94 -16.29 -11.08
N SER A 173 -3.55 -17.47 -11.54
CA SER A 173 -3.07 -17.68 -12.91
C SER A 173 -4.16 -17.33 -13.93
N LYS A 174 -3.75 -16.93 -15.14
CA LYS A 174 -4.67 -16.58 -16.22
C LYS A 174 -5.60 -17.75 -16.55
N GLY A 175 -6.91 -17.50 -16.61
CA GLY A 175 -7.92 -18.50 -16.95
C GLY A 175 -8.41 -19.35 -15.78
N VAL A 176 -7.89 -19.13 -14.57
CA VAL A 176 -8.40 -19.76 -13.35
C VAL A 176 -9.73 -19.14 -12.96
N ASP A 177 -10.69 -19.98 -12.60
CA ASP A 177 -11.99 -19.55 -12.08
C ASP A 177 -11.82 -19.00 -10.66
N VAL A 178 -12.09 -17.70 -10.51
CA VAL A 178 -11.95 -16.97 -9.25
C VAL A 178 -12.92 -17.51 -8.20
N GLU A 179 -14.18 -17.76 -8.57
CA GLU A 179 -15.20 -18.22 -7.64
C GLU A 179 -14.89 -19.61 -7.13
N LYS A 180 -14.50 -20.52 -8.02
CA LYS A 180 -14.08 -21.87 -7.65
C LYS A 180 -12.88 -21.85 -6.69
N THR A 181 -11.93 -20.94 -6.91
CA THR A 181 -10.75 -20.80 -6.05
C THR A 181 -11.13 -20.20 -4.69
N MET A 182 -12.02 -19.21 -4.66
CA MET A 182 -12.55 -18.63 -3.42
C MET A 182 -13.32 -19.66 -2.60
N ASP A 183 -14.15 -20.49 -3.24
CA ASP A 183 -14.89 -21.56 -2.56
C ASP A 183 -13.96 -22.68 -2.04
N ALA A 184 -12.87 -22.97 -2.75
CA ALA A 184 -11.82 -23.84 -2.24
C ALA A 184 -11.09 -23.20 -1.03
N ALA A 185 -10.85 -21.89 -1.07
CA ALA A 185 -10.22 -21.16 0.01
C ALA A 185 -11.07 -21.16 1.28
N LYS A 186 -12.39 -20.93 1.19
CA LYS A 186 -13.33 -20.98 2.33
C LYS A 186 -13.35 -22.32 3.08
N LYS A 187 -12.91 -23.41 2.44
CA LYS A 187 -12.82 -24.75 3.06
C LYS A 187 -11.55 -24.95 3.89
N LEU A 188 -10.60 -24.02 3.83
CA LEU A 188 -9.38 -24.09 4.63
C LEU A 188 -9.67 -23.76 6.10
N PRO A 189 -8.85 -24.27 7.04
CA PRO A 189 -8.99 -24.02 8.48
C PRO A 189 -8.52 -22.60 8.84
N VAL A 190 -9.28 -21.61 8.41
CA VAL A 190 -9.09 -20.19 8.72
C VAL A 190 -10.28 -19.74 9.57
N ASP A 191 -10.03 -18.83 10.51
CA ASP A 191 -11.09 -18.25 11.32
C ASP A 191 -11.93 -17.25 10.52
N TRP A 192 -12.91 -17.77 9.78
CA TRP A 192 -13.81 -16.98 8.96
C TRP A 192 -14.75 -16.06 9.73
N ASN A 193 -14.75 -16.10 11.07
CA ASN A 193 -15.45 -15.09 11.87
C ASN A 193 -14.66 -13.78 11.95
N ASN A 194 -13.33 -13.86 11.85
CA ASN A 194 -12.42 -12.73 11.94
C ASN A 194 -11.83 -12.31 10.58
N TYR A 195 -11.89 -13.18 9.57
CA TYR A 195 -11.38 -12.92 8.23
C TYR A 195 -12.48 -13.02 7.17
N GLN A 196 -12.36 -12.18 6.13
CA GLN A 196 -13.20 -12.24 4.94
C GLN A 196 -12.35 -12.38 3.68
N ILE A 197 -12.83 -13.14 2.69
CA ILE A 197 -12.25 -13.14 1.34
C ILE A 197 -13.05 -12.17 0.48
N THR A 198 -12.37 -11.18 -0.07
CA THR A 198 -12.96 -10.24 -1.04
C THR A 198 -12.26 -10.33 -2.38
N ARG A 199 -12.97 -9.89 -3.43
CA ARG A 199 -12.43 -9.86 -4.78
C ARG A 199 -11.84 -8.48 -5.09
N ASN A 200 -10.57 -8.42 -5.48
CA ASN A 200 -9.88 -7.16 -5.76
C ASN A 200 -10.30 -6.52 -7.12
N ASP A 201 -10.99 -7.27 -7.99
CA ASP A 201 -11.43 -6.79 -9.30
C ASP A 201 -12.71 -5.91 -9.23
N GLN A 202 -13.40 -5.78 -8.09
CA GLN A 202 -14.57 -4.89 -7.97
C GLN A 202 -14.18 -3.42 -8.19
N TYR A 203 -12.95 -3.05 -7.82
CA TYR A 203 -12.36 -1.75 -8.16
C TYR A 203 -11.98 -1.64 -9.64
N SER A 204 -11.38 -2.69 -10.21
CA SER A 204 -10.95 -2.72 -11.61
C SER A 204 -12.12 -2.76 -12.59
N SER A 205 -13.20 -3.48 -12.28
CA SER A 205 -14.42 -3.59 -13.09
C SER A 205 -15.19 -2.28 -13.16
N SER A 206 -15.31 -1.57 -12.04
CA SER A 206 -15.90 -0.23 -12.00
C SER A 206 -15.11 0.78 -12.83
N MET A 207 -13.77 0.76 -12.74
CA MET A 207 -12.89 1.61 -13.55
C MET A 207 -12.89 1.22 -15.04
N LEU A 208 -12.93 -0.07 -15.36
CA LEU A 208 -13.07 -0.58 -16.72
C LEU A 208 -14.45 -0.29 -17.31
N HIS A 209 -15.52 -0.23 -16.50
CA HIS A 209 -16.83 0.22 -16.93
C HIS A 209 -16.85 1.72 -17.19
N ALA A 210 -16.26 2.53 -16.31
CA ALA A 210 -16.10 3.96 -16.53
C ALA A 210 -15.30 4.26 -17.81
N ALA A 211 -14.16 3.58 -18.02
CA ALA A 211 -13.33 3.74 -19.22
C ALA A 211 -14.04 3.30 -20.50
N ARG A 212 -14.85 2.22 -20.43
CA ARG A 212 -15.70 1.79 -21.56
C ARG A 212 -16.83 2.80 -21.84
N GLY A 213 -17.43 3.38 -20.80
CA GLY A 213 -18.42 4.44 -20.91
C GLY A 213 -17.86 5.68 -21.61
N VAL A 214 -16.69 6.17 -21.20
CA VAL A 214 -15.99 7.30 -21.83
C VAL A 214 -15.66 7.01 -23.30
N ARG A 215 -15.13 5.82 -23.62
CA ARG A 215 -14.90 5.43 -25.04
C ARG A 215 -16.17 5.33 -25.86
N SER A 216 -17.29 4.95 -25.25
CA SER A 216 -18.60 4.94 -25.93
C SER A 216 -19.08 6.35 -26.22
N MET A 217 -18.97 7.26 -25.24
CA MET A 217 -19.32 8.67 -25.41
C MET A 217 -18.46 9.34 -26.49
N MET A 218 -17.14 9.11 -26.50
CA MET A 218 -16.25 9.65 -27.54
C MET A 218 -16.64 9.17 -28.94
N ARG A 219 -16.99 7.89 -29.10
CA ARG A 219 -17.47 7.36 -30.39
C ARG A 219 -18.80 7.97 -30.82
N GLY A 220 -19.74 8.14 -29.88
CA GLY A 220 -21.01 8.82 -30.15
C GLY A 220 -20.82 10.27 -30.60
N ALA A 221 -19.93 11.01 -29.92
CA ALA A 221 -19.59 12.39 -30.30
C ALA A 221 -18.94 12.46 -31.70
N LEU A 222 -18.02 11.55 -32.01
CA LEU A 222 -17.37 11.48 -33.32
C LEU A 222 -18.38 11.23 -34.45
N ILE A 223 -19.32 10.29 -34.24
CA ILE A 223 -20.39 10.00 -35.19
C ILE A 223 -21.29 11.22 -35.37
N GLY A 224 -21.69 11.87 -34.27
CA GLY A 224 -22.50 13.09 -34.31
C GLY A 224 -21.85 14.20 -35.12
N VAL A 225 -20.57 14.50 -34.84
CA VAL A 225 -19.80 15.51 -35.60
C VAL A 225 -19.72 15.15 -37.08
N THR A 226 -19.49 13.88 -37.40
CA THR A 226 -19.39 13.42 -38.80
C THR A 226 -20.71 13.60 -39.54
N VAL A 227 -21.84 13.22 -38.93
CA VAL A 227 -23.18 13.39 -39.52
C VAL A 227 -23.52 14.87 -39.70
N SER A 228 -23.26 15.70 -38.70
CA SER A 228 -23.47 17.15 -38.81
C SER A 228 -22.62 17.78 -39.91
N ALA A 229 -21.35 17.37 -40.05
CA ALA A 229 -20.48 17.86 -41.12
C ALA A 229 -21.02 17.47 -42.51
N VAL A 230 -21.48 16.24 -42.70
CA VAL A 230 -22.09 15.78 -43.96
C VAL A 230 -23.36 16.56 -44.28
N LEU A 231 -24.21 16.84 -43.29
CA LEU A 231 -25.44 17.61 -43.48
C LEU A 231 -25.15 19.06 -43.89
N VAL A 232 -24.20 19.72 -43.21
CA VAL A 232 -23.79 21.09 -43.56
C VAL A 232 -23.22 21.14 -44.97
N LEU A 233 -22.33 20.22 -45.33
CA LEU A 233 -21.75 20.12 -46.68
C LEU A 233 -22.84 19.88 -47.74
N SER A 234 -23.79 18.99 -47.47
CA SER A 234 -24.91 18.70 -48.38
C SER A 234 -25.80 19.93 -48.58
N LEU A 235 -26.07 20.68 -47.51
CA LEU A 235 -26.85 21.91 -47.59
C LEU A 235 -26.11 23.01 -48.36
N MET A 236 -24.80 23.16 -48.16
CA MET A 236 -23.96 24.10 -48.92
C MET A 236 -23.88 23.77 -50.41
N LEU A 237 -23.99 22.49 -50.79
CA LEU A 237 -23.98 22.06 -52.19
C LEU A 237 -25.34 22.24 -52.90
N LEU A 238 -26.43 22.34 -52.14
CA LEU A 238 -27.78 22.50 -52.65
C LEU A 238 -28.22 23.98 -52.76
N LEU A 239 -27.49 24.90 -52.10
CA LEU A 239 -27.63 26.36 -52.17
C LEU A 239 -26.68 26.95 -53.21
#